data_AF-A0A2E8RXF7-F1
#
_entry.id   AF-A0A2E8RXF7-F1
#
_cell.length_a   1.000
_cell.length_b   1.000
_cell.length_c   1.000
_cell.angle_alpha   90.00
_cell.angle_beta   90.00
_cell.angle_gamma   90.00
#
_symmetry.space_group_name_H-M   'P 1'
#
loop_
_entity.id
_entity.type
_entity.pdbx_description
1 polymer ?
#
loop_
_entity_poly.entity_id
_entity_poly.type
_entity_poly.pdbx_seq_one_letter_code
_entity_poly.pdbx_strand_id
1 'polypeptide(L)'
;MWKPKRRSLGLAVFSLLVFVGCGGSSGDSGGGDVADSGPSDGIGDVACITGAACDDSNPCTQNDQCQDDGTCLGEVYECTLQNDCTYGTCAGDGTCTYDPLPGRCIVDDVCYGAGETSADNPCLVCAPDQNATELSVSVGAICNDGLYCTISDSCSAEGVCDGDPRLCADTKQCTTDSCDEEQKACFHEPKTGACDDGDACTEGDVCVDTECQPGEPLVCPQAEGLCLVTECDSTEGCVDIAVDCDDGNSCTTDSCDPAVGCVNAELPDDTACDDENLCTLGDICTAGQCMGPEVKDCADDNVCTDDSCDPAVGCAHYFNNEPCDDGFDCSILDSCAAGLCAGLKDDCEECSPDFSEHANKITIFELPAGGNPGAGLDLDGNPETCSPPTNCSGGIDNALGVLGFAVNPSFAEAIEEGILVYLIEYVGLNFDGDPFTIHVYVGVDNDGEESDCDPEVEDCGYLAIQESFAPDCSVNVTFDNAVIENGVMTAGGPGSLFLVTGTMSNGQNITFVIFDAMFQANIQGGELEDGTPTITSANGIVGGGVPKQIIQDALNSLSDSLISPLLKDLVNTYLENEVEDDLDIDGDGTPDAASIGIRFETIGTTIVGIQ
;
A
#
# COMPACT_ATOMS: atom_id res chain seq x y z
N MET A 1 -24.85 -6.61 9.23
CA MET A 1 -25.08 -7.61 10.30
C MET A 1 -23.86 -8.53 10.38
N TRP A 2 -23.49 -9.01 11.57
CA TRP A 2 -22.57 -10.14 11.83
C TRP A 2 -21.13 -10.10 11.26
N LYS A 3 -20.17 -9.82 12.17
CA LYS A 3 -18.88 -10.57 12.23
C LYS A 3 -19.08 -11.87 13.01
N PRO A 4 -18.15 -12.82 12.92
CA PRO A 4 -17.59 -13.39 14.15
C PRO A 4 -16.05 -13.48 14.18
N LYS A 5 -15.47 -13.19 15.37
CA LYS A 5 -14.09 -13.53 15.77
C LYS A 5 -14.12 -14.80 16.63
N ARG A 6 -13.08 -15.66 16.54
CA ARG A 6 -12.50 -16.59 17.57
C ARG A 6 -11.63 -17.65 16.86
N ARG A 7 -10.56 -18.25 17.43
CA ARG A 7 -9.71 -17.94 18.59
C ARG A 7 -8.43 -18.83 18.53
N SER A 8 -7.28 -18.30 18.95
CA SER A 8 -6.13 -18.97 19.60
C SER A 8 -5.84 -20.48 19.39
N LEU A 9 -4.59 -20.80 19.03
CA LEU A 9 -3.83 -21.85 19.70
C LEU A 9 -2.35 -21.44 19.77
N GLY A 10 -1.67 -21.75 20.89
CA GLY A 10 -0.23 -21.51 21.04
C GLY A 10 0.53 -22.82 21.21
N LEU A 11 1.80 -22.85 20.82
CA LEU A 11 2.73 -23.92 21.12
C LEU A 11 4.14 -23.34 21.28
N ALA A 12 4.96 -23.94 22.14
CA ALA A 12 6.32 -23.51 22.42
C ALA A 12 7.30 -24.71 22.35
N VAL A 13 8.58 -24.41 22.62
CA VAL A 13 9.70 -25.24 23.13
C VAL A 13 10.84 -25.54 22.13
N PHE A 14 12.07 -25.50 22.68
CA PHE A 14 13.44 -25.83 22.18
C PHE A 14 14.19 -24.69 21.45
N SER A 15 15.22 -24.05 22.07
CA SER A 15 16.64 -24.48 22.30
C SER A 15 17.55 -24.12 21.10
N LEU A 16 18.87 -23.81 21.20
CA LEU A 16 19.91 -24.00 22.24
C LEU A 16 21.12 -23.03 22.00
N LEU A 17 22.04 -22.94 22.98
CA LEU A 17 23.50 -22.59 22.95
C LEU A 17 23.85 -21.17 23.49
N VAL A 18 24.65 -20.93 24.55
CA VAL A 18 25.94 -21.47 25.13
C VAL A 18 27.17 -20.64 24.72
N PHE A 19 27.88 -20.04 25.70
CA PHE A 19 29.34 -20.10 26.01
C PHE A 19 29.63 -19.13 27.20
N VAL A 20 30.07 -19.59 28.40
CA VAL A 20 31.45 -19.62 28.97
C VAL A 20 32.11 -18.22 29.11
N GLY A 21 32.70 -17.76 30.24
CA GLY A 21 33.04 -18.31 31.58
C GLY A 21 33.74 -17.20 32.44
N CYS A 22 34.52 -17.40 33.52
CA CYS A 22 34.89 -18.58 34.34
C CYS A 22 35.66 -18.18 35.65
N GLY A 23 35.28 -18.70 36.84
CA GLY A 23 36.18 -18.95 37.99
C GLY A 23 36.24 -17.91 39.16
N GLY A 24 36.44 -18.29 40.44
CA GLY A 24 36.43 -19.64 41.06
C GLY A 24 36.98 -19.72 42.52
N SER A 25 36.70 -20.86 43.20
CA SER A 25 37.36 -21.42 44.43
C SER A 25 36.96 -20.85 45.82
N SER A 26 36.86 -21.58 46.94
CA SER A 26 37.09 -23.01 47.37
C SER A 26 36.32 -23.24 48.70
N GLY A 27 35.74 -24.39 49.11
CA GLY A 27 36.27 -25.76 49.37
C GLY A 27 36.04 -26.10 50.87
N ASP A 28 35.83 -27.31 51.40
CA ASP A 28 35.77 -28.69 50.87
C ASP A 28 35.07 -29.65 51.92
N SER A 29 34.71 -30.88 51.49
CA SER A 29 34.26 -32.16 52.14
C SER A 29 34.35 -32.41 53.66
N GLY A 30 33.67 -33.41 54.28
CA GLY A 30 32.85 -34.56 53.83
C GLY A 30 32.27 -35.36 55.04
N GLY A 31 31.58 -36.50 54.85
CA GLY A 31 30.86 -37.22 55.95
C GLY A 31 31.26 -38.68 56.22
N GLY A 32 30.72 -39.29 57.31
CA GLY A 32 30.80 -40.74 57.60
C GLY A 32 30.67 -41.21 59.08
N ASP A 33 29.52 -41.82 59.42
CA ASP A 33 29.26 -43.07 60.18
C ASP A 33 29.91 -43.49 61.54
N VAL A 34 29.03 -43.71 62.55
CA VAL A 34 28.81 -44.94 63.41
C VAL A 34 29.59 -45.24 64.74
N ALA A 35 28.82 -45.73 65.76
CA ALA A 35 29.16 -46.53 66.99
C ALA A 35 29.83 -45.86 68.24
N ASP A 36 29.72 -46.33 69.51
CA ASP A 36 28.80 -47.23 70.27
C ASP A 36 29.11 -47.20 71.82
N SER A 37 28.14 -47.54 72.70
CA SER A 37 28.23 -48.04 74.11
C SER A 37 28.59 -47.13 75.34
N GLY A 38 27.89 -47.36 76.50
CA GLY A 38 27.99 -46.67 77.83
C GLY A 38 28.85 -47.40 78.90
N PRO A 39 28.44 -47.65 80.20
CA PRO A 39 27.30 -47.20 81.04
C PRO A 39 27.59 -47.04 82.60
N SER A 40 26.54 -47.06 83.48
CA SER A 40 26.47 -47.35 84.98
C SER A 40 26.91 -46.26 86.01
N ASP A 41 26.36 -46.10 87.25
CA ASP A 41 25.25 -46.71 88.06
C ASP A 41 24.88 -45.80 89.31
N GLY A 42 23.68 -45.90 89.94
CA GLY A 42 23.43 -45.40 91.33
C GLY A 42 22.00 -44.96 91.78
N ILE A 43 21.60 -45.22 93.05
CA ILE A 43 20.23 -45.08 93.68
C ILE A 43 20.33 -44.20 94.97
N GLY A 44 19.31 -43.52 95.57
CA GLY A 44 17.82 -43.45 95.41
C GLY A 44 17.27 -42.04 95.77
N ASP A 45 16.06 -41.79 96.31
CA ASP A 45 15.01 -42.60 96.99
C ASP A 45 13.56 -42.24 96.54
N VAL A 46 12.72 -43.27 96.34
CA VAL A 46 11.23 -43.34 96.22
C VAL A 46 10.49 -42.43 95.20
N ALA A 47 10.08 -43.06 94.09
CA ALA A 47 9.18 -42.54 93.05
C ALA A 47 7.68 -42.82 93.31
N CYS A 48 6.78 -42.12 92.58
CA CYS A 48 5.36 -42.46 92.51
C CYS A 48 5.09 -43.72 91.66
N ILE A 49 3.85 -44.23 91.69
CA ILE A 49 3.43 -45.44 90.97
C ILE A 49 2.80 -45.06 89.63
N THR A 50 3.20 -45.73 88.54
CA THR A 50 2.66 -45.54 87.19
C THR A 50 1.12 -45.53 87.17
N GLY A 51 0.53 -44.57 86.44
CA GLY A 51 -0.91 -44.49 86.21
C GLY A 51 -1.71 -44.03 87.42
N ALA A 52 -1.07 -43.69 88.53
CA ALA A 52 -1.69 -42.90 89.58
C ALA A 52 -1.83 -41.44 89.12
N ALA A 53 -2.96 -40.82 89.49
CA ALA A 53 -3.09 -39.37 89.42
C ALA A 53 -2.04 -38.72 90.35
N CYS A 54 -1.43 -37.66 89.86
CA CYS A 54 -0.44 -36.87 90.56
C CYS A 54 -0.72 -35.38 90.32
N ASP A 55 0.24 -34.52 90.66
CA ASP A 55 0.17 -33.07 90.46
C ASP A 55 1.59 -32.63 90.06
N ASP A 56 1.76 -32.12 88.85
CA ASP A 56 3.06 -31.62 88.34
C ASP A 56 3.33 -30.16 88.75
N SER A 57 2.36 -29.56 89.46
CA SER A 57 2.34 -28.20 89.99
C SER A 57 2.38 -27.09 88.94
N ASN A 58 2.05 -27.40 87.68
CA ASN A 58 1.85 -26.42 86.62
C ASN A 58 0.34 -26.14 86.40
N PRO A 59 -0.17 -24.94 86.73
CA PRO A 59 -1.60 -24.62 86.59
C PRO A 59 -2.08 -24.45 85.14
N CYS A 60 -1.19 -24.52 84.15
CA CYS A 60 -1.52 -24.58 82.73
C CYS A 60 -1.48 -26.01 82.15
N THR A 61 -1.34 -27.04 82.99
CA THR A 61 -1.55 -28.46 82.65
C THR A 61 -2.78 -29.04 83.37
N GLN A 62 -3.32 -30.13 82.81
CA GLN A 62 -4.51 -30.81 83.31
C GLN A 62 -4.40 -32.32 83.04
N ASN A 63 -5.10 -33.13 83.85
CA ASN A 63 -5.13 -34.60 83.79
C ASN A 63 -3.79 -35.31 84.14
N ASP A 64 -2.97 -34.70 85.01
CA ASP A 64 -1.61 -35.16 85.35
C ASP A 64 -1.56 -36.61 85.86
N GLN A 65 -0.65 -37.39 85.24
CA GLN A 65 -0.49 -38.81 85.52
C GLN A 65 0.98 -39.18 85.70
N CYS A 66 1.23 -40.02 86.70
CA CYS A 66 2.57 -40.53 86.97
C CYS A 66 2.99 -41.50 85.86
N GLN A 67 4.09 -41.18 85.20
CA GLN A 67 4.70 -41.98 84.14
C GLN A 67 5.49 -43.16 84.73
N ASP A 68 5.88 -44.12 83.88
CA ASP A 68 6.61 -45.32 84.28
C ASP A 68 8.01 -45.05 84.87
N ASP A 69 8.55 -43.85 84.65
CA ASP A 69 9.82 -43.38 85.24
C ASP A 69 9.64 -42.70 86.61
N GLY A 70 8.41 -42.54 87.09
CA GLY A 70 8.11 -41.90 88.37
C GLY A 70 7.98 -40.37 88.33
N THR A 71 7.97 -39.76 87.14
CA THR A 71 7.66 -38.33 86.97
C THR A 71 6.17 -38.08 86.83
N CYS A 72 5.70 -36.90 87.25
CA CYS A 72 4.33 -36.44 87.01
C CYS A 72 4.31 -35.47 85.82
N LEU A 73 3.38 -35.65 84.88
CA LEU A 73 3.18 -34.78 83.73
C LEU A 73 1.69 -34.71 83.37
N GLY A 74 1.18 -33.50 83.11
CA GLY A 74 -0.16 -33.25 82.56
C GLY A 74 -0.19 -32.83 81.08
N GLU A 75 -1.40 -32.81 80.51
CA GLU A 75 -1.69 -32.29 79.17
C GLU A 75 -1.90 -30.77 79.21
N VAL A 76 -1.33 -30.02 78.28
CA VAL A 76 -1.41 -28.54 78.29
C VAL A 76 -2.85 -28.05 78.03
N TYR A 77 -3.30 -27.07 78.81
CA TYR A 77 -4.56 -26.37 78.60
C TYR A 77 -4.40 -25.30 77.51
N GLU A 78 -5.03 -25.50 76.35
CA GLU A 78 -5.02 -24.51 75.26
C GLU A 78 -6.17 -23.51 75.35
N CYS A 79 -5.82 -22.22 75.37
CA CYS A 79 -6.75 -21.10 75.29
C CYS A 79 -7.22 -20.88 73.83
N THR A 80 -8.48 -21.18 73.53
CA THR A 80 -9.07 -20.97 72.19
C THR A 80 -9.15 -19.48 71.82
N LEU A 81 -9.02 -19.15 70.53
CA LEU A 81 -9.15 -17.78 69.99
C LEU A 81 -10.43 -17.08 70.48
N GLN A 82 -10.36 -15.78 70.84
CA GLN A 82 -11.54 -14.99 71.23
C GLN A 82 -12.29 -14.42 70.01
N ASN A 83 -11.56 -14.10 68.94
CA ASN A 83 -12.08 -13.67 67.63
C ASN A 83 -11.04 -13.98 66.54
N ASP A 84 -11.35 -13.66 65.27
CA ASP A 84 -10.48 -13.93 64.10
C ASP A 84 -9.14 -13.15 64.08
N CYS A 85 -8.84 -12.41 65.15
CA CYS A 85 -7.78 -11.42 65.22
C CYS A 85 -6.93 -11.49 66.49
N THR A 86 -7.31 -12.31 67.47
CA THR A 86 -6.58 -12.50 68.73
C THR A 86 -6.40 -13.98 69.04
N TYR A 87 -5.23 -14.35 69.57
CA TYR A 87 -4.96 -15.71 70.03
C TYR A 87 -4.77 -15.76 71.54
N GLY A 88 -5.26 -16.84 72.15
CA GLY A 88 -5.21 -17.05 73.59
C GLY A 88 -3.92 -17.71 74.04
N THR A 89 -3.31 -17.21 75.10
CA THR A 89 -2.16 -17.79 75.79
C THR A 89 -2.46 -17.97 77.28
N CYS A 90 -2.01 -19.08 77.89
CA CYS A 90 -2.19 -19.29 79.34
C CYS A 90 -1.17 -18.44 80.11
N ALA A 91 -1.64 -17.54 80.98
CA ALA A 91 -0.82 -16.54 81.67
C ALA A 91 0.03 -17.10 82.84
N GLY A 92 0.11 -18.43 82.98
CA GLY A 92 0.87 -19.11 84.05
C GLY A 92 0.13 -19.21 85.39
N ASP A 93 -1.11 -18.70 85.49
CA ASP A 93 -1.96 -18.76 86.68
C ASP A 93 -3.30 -19.48 86.45
N GLY A 94 -3.49 -20.06 85.26
CA GLY A 94 -4.75 -20.69 84.82
C GLY A 94 -5.74 -19.73 84.15
N THR A 95 -5.39 -18.47 83.91
CA THR A 95 -6.18 -17.52 83.10
C THR A 95 -5.63 -17.37 81.68
N CYS A 96 -6.48 -16.95 80.74
CA CYS A 96 -6.09 -16.70 79.34
C CYS A 96 -5.89 -15.20 79.08
N THR A 97 -4.75 -14.84 78.51
CA THR A 97 -4.48 -13.53 77.88
C THR A 97 -4.69 -13.63 76.37
N TYR A 98 -5.14 -12.55 75.72
CA TYR A 98 -5.43 -12.51 74.30
C TYR A 98 -4.59 -11.44 73.60
N ASP A 99 -3.66 -11.87 72.75
CA ASP A 99 -2.76 -11.00 72.01
C ASP A 99 -3.16 -10.94 70.52
N PRO A 100 -2.88 -9.83 69.80
CA PRO A 100 -3.12 -9.75 68.36
C PRO A 100 -2.40 -10.88 67.60
N LEU A 101 -3.08 -11.46 66.59
CA LEU A 101 -2.46 -12.45 65.71
C LEU A 101 -1.27 -11.84 64.95
N PRO A 102 -0.13 -12.56 64.83
CA PRO A 102 1.01 -12.08 64.05
C PRO A 102 0.62 -11.71 62.62
N GLY A 103 1.02 -10.51 62.17
CA GLY A 103 0.67 -9.99 60.85
C GLY A 103 -0.70 -9.31 60.75
N ARG A 104 -1.31 -8.90 61.88
CA ARG A 104 -2.56 -8.12 61.93
C ARG A 104 -2.48 -6.93 62.88
N CYS A 105 -3.29 -5.91 62.62
CA CYS A 105 -3.49 -4.76 63.51
C CYS A 105 -4.94 -4.75 64.02
N ILE A 106 -5.14 -4.31 65.26
CA ILE A 106 -6.46 -4.13 65.89
C ILE A 106 -6.60 -2.65 66.26
N VAL A 107 -7.53 -1.96 65.62
CA VAL A 107 -7.77 -0.51 65.82
C VAL A 107 -9.27 -0.30 65.95
N ASP A 108 -9.71 0.25 67.09
CA ASP A 108 -11.13 0.47 67.44
C ASP A 108 -12.03 -0.77 67.21
N ASP A 109 -11.59 -1.94 67.70
CA ASP A 109 -12.20 -3.27 67.51
C ASP A 109 -12.31 -3.76 66.04
N VAL A 110 -11.85 -2.97 65.06
CA VAL A 110 -11.70 -3.37 63.66
C VAL A 110 -10.32 -3.99 63.44
N CYS A 111 -10.28 -4.99 62.58
CA CYS A 111 -9.11 -5.83 62.40
C CYS A 111 -8.63 -5.79 60.95
N TYR A 112 -7.38 -5.37 60.78
CA TYR A 112 -6.74 -5.14 59.50
C TYR A 112 -5.64 -6.18 59.28
N GLY A 113 -5.56 -6.75 58.08
CA GLY A 113 -4.41 -7.53 57.64
C GLY A 113 -3.19 -6.63 57.38
N ALA A 114 -1.97 -7.18 57.49
CA ALA A 114 -0.76 -6.46 57.08
C ALA A 114 -0.88 -5.91 55.65
N GLY A 115 -0.70 -4.59 55.50
CA GLY A 115 -0.84 -3.88 54.23
C GLY A 115 -2.28 -3.45 53.86
N GLU A 116 -3.28 -3.75 54.69
CA GLU A 116 -4.67 -3.30 54.47
C GLU A 116 -4.85 -1.83 54.87
N THR A 117 -5.49 -1.05 54.00
CA THR A 117 -5.75 0.39 54.18
C THR A 117 -7.09 0.64 54.87
N SER A 118 -7.22 1.76 55.59
CA SER A 118 -8.51 2.16 56.15
C SER A 118 -9.49 2.59 55.06
N ALA A 119 -10.76 2.25 55.24
CA ALA A 119 -11.86 2.73 54.40
C ALA A 119 -12.13 4.23 54.58
N ASP A 120 -11.82 4.79 55.76
CA ASP A 120 -12.04 6.21 56.08
C ASP A 120 -10.86 7.12 55.71
N ASN A 121 -9.65 6.54 55.60
CA ASN A 121 -8.46 7.25 55.11
C ASN A 121 -7.52 6.28 54.38
N PRO A 122 -7.39 6.36 53.04
CA PRO A 122 -6.54 5.45 52.26
C PRO A 122 -5.03 5.60 52.58
N CYS A 123 -4.63 6.71 53.22
CA CYS A 123 -3.25 6.94 53.64
C CYS A 123 -2.86 6.28 54.96
N LEU A 124 -3.79 5.60 55.63
CA LEU A 124 -3.54 4.83 56.84
C LEU A 124 -3.58 3.33 56.52
N VAL A 125 -2.49 2.62 56.83
CA VAL A 125 -2.27 1.21 56.52
C VAL A 125 -1.88 0.42 57.77
N CYS A 126 -2.32 -0.83 57.88
CA CYS A 126 -1.85 -1.72 58.93
C CYS A 126 -0.39 -2.16 58.69
N ALA A 127 0.51 -1.72 59.58
CA ALA A 127 1.92 -2.12 59.61
C ALA A 127 2.23 -2.78 60.97
N PRO A 128 1.90 -4.08 61.14
CA PRO A 128 1.91 -4.73 62.45
C PRO A 128 3.30 -4.89 63.06
N ASP A 129 4.35 -4.87 62.22
CA ASP A 129 5.76 -4.85 62.66
C ASP A 129 6.19 -3.47 63.24
N GLN A 130 5.40 -2.42 63.03
CA GLN A 130 5.63 -1.08 63.58
C GLN A 130 4.71 -0.82 64.78
N ASN A 131 3.40 -1.02 64.61
CA ASN A 131 2.40 -0.91 65.66
C ASN A 131 1.20 -1.82 65.34
N ALA A 132 0.90 -2.77 66.21
CA ALA A 132 -0.24 -3.68 66.05
C ALA A 132 -1.57 -3.12 66.60
N THR A 133 -1.56 -1.91 67.19
CA THR A 133 -2.73 -1.28 67.84
C THR A 133 -3.15 0.06 67.23
N GLU A 134 -2.43 0.56 66.23
CA GLU A 134 -2.76 1.79 65.49
C GLU A 134 -2.38 1.62 64.01
N LEU A 135 -3.06 2.33 63.10
CA LEU A 135 -2.67 2.36 61.69
C LEU A 135 -1.48 3.31 61.46
N SER A 136 -0.57 2.91 60.57
CA SER A 136 0.61 3.70 60.20
C SER A 136 0.37 4.51 58.94
N VAL A 137 1.04 5.65 58.79
CA VAL A 137 0.96 6.48 57.58
C VAL A 137 1.74 5.84 56.43
N SER A 138 1.08 5.65 55.29
CA SER A 138 1.66 5.07 54.07
C SER A 138 2.20 6.17 53.15
N VAL A 139 3.32 6.80 53.53
CA VAL A 139 3.87 7.97 52.81
C VAL A 139 4.22 7.62 51.35
N GLY A 140 3.72 8.42 50.41
CA GLY A 140 3.90 8.22 48.97
C GLY A 140 3.02 7.13 48.36
N ALA A 141 2.10 6.52 49.11
CA ALA A 141 1.06 5.69 48.52
C ALA A 141 0.11 6.53 47.66
N ILE A 142 -0.38 5.95 46.56
CA ILE A 142 -1.38 6.56 45.68
C ILE A 142 -2.70 6.63 46.45
N CYS A 143 -3.32 7.79 46.44
CA CYS A 143 -4.64 8.02 47.01
C CYS A 143 -5.49 8.86 46.03
N ASN A 144 -6.66 9.31 46.46
CA ASN A 144 -7.37 10.39 45.77
C ASN A 144 -8.06 11.27 46.82
N ASP A 145 -7.86 12.59 46.74
CA ASP A 145 -8.41 13.56 47.68
C ASP A 145 -9.86 13.97 47.34
N GLY A 146 -10.33 13.61 46.13
CA GLY A 146 -11.66 13.89 45.59
C GLY A 146 -11.78 15.26 44.91
N LEU A 147 -10.72 16.05 44.91
CA LEU A 147 -10.59 17.33 44.23
C LEU A 147 -10.30 17.12 42.74
N TYR A 148 -10.57 18.15 41.93
CA TYR A 148 -10.35 18.14 40.49
C TYR A 148 -9.05 18.87 40.14
N CYS A 149 -8.71 19.96 40.84
CA CYS A 149 -7.55 20.79 40.53
C CYS A 149 -6.24 20.27 41.14
N THR A 150 -6.27 19.12 41.80
CA THR A 150 -5.09 18.30 42.08
C THR A 150 -4.99 17.14 41.08
N ILE A 151 -3.77 16.66 40.88
CA ILE A 151 -3.43 15.45 40.13
C ILE A 151 -2.26 14.73 40.81
N SER A 152 -2.10 13.43 40.51
CA SER A 152 -1.01 12.60 41.05
C SER A 152 -1.03 12.46 42.58
N ASP A 153 -2.22 12.49 43.16
CA ASP A 153 -2.43 12.58 44.61
C ASP A 153 -1.73 11.45 45.37
N SER A 154 -0.99 11.84 46.40
CA SER A 154 -0.18 10.93 47.20
C SER A 154 -0.25 11.25 48.68
N CYS A 155 -0.08 10.21 49.49
CA CYS A 155 -0.15 10.33 50.92
C CYS A 155 1.06 11.06 51.50
N SER A 156 0.82 12.22 52.12
CA SER A 156 1.84 13.02 52.76
C SER A 156 2.41 12.35 54.02
N ALA A 157 3.50 12.89 54.55
CA ALA A 157 4.08 12.46 55.83
C ALA A 157 3.12 12.61 57.03
N GLU A 158 2.05 13.40 56.89
CA GLU A 158 1.04 13.65 57.93
C GLU A 158 -0.20 12.75 57.76
N GLY A 159 -0.24 11.86 56.75
CA GLY A 159 -1.37 10.97 56.50
C GLY A 159 -2.56 11.65 55.81
N VAL A 160 -2.33 12.78 55.16
CA VAL A 160 -3.28 13.51 54.33
C VAL A 160 -3.05 13.12 52.86
N CYS A 161 -4.12 12.90 52.10
CA CYS A 161 -4.04 12.80 50.65
C CYS A 161 -4.06 14.22 50.05
N ASP A 162 -3.06 14.54 49.22
CA ASP A 162 -2.90 15.83 48.55
C ASP A 162 -2.15 15.61 47.22
N GLY A 163 -2.26 16.52 46.26
CA GLY A 163 -1.74 16.35 44.90
C GLY A 163 -1.09 17.60 44.30
N ASP A 164 -0.39 17.41 43.18
CA ASP A 164 0.20 18.52 42.43
C ASP A 164 -0.91 19.33 41.73
N PRO A 165 -0.79 20.67 41.62
CA PRO A 165 -1.80 21.49 40.97
C PRO A 165 -1.94 21.13 39.48
N ARG A 166 -3.19 20.89 39.05
CA ARG A 166 -3.55 20.64 37.65
C ARG A 166 -3.15 21.84 36.78
N LEU A 167 -2.29 21.58 35.80
CA LEU A 167 -1.92 22.56 34.79
C LEU A 167 -3.11 22.80 33.85
N CYS A 168 -3.82 23.90 34.08
CA CYS A 168 -4.93 24.38 33.26
C CYS A 168 -4.51 25.38 32.17
N ALA A 169 -3.22 25.43 31.78
CA ALA A 169 -2.75 26.38 30.78
C ALA A 169 -3.22 26.00 29.37
N ASP A 170 -3.87 26.93 28.64
CA ASP A 170 -4.33 26.69 27.25
C ASP A 170 -3.33 27.14 26.16
N THR A 171 -2.15 27.58 26.59
CA THR A 171 -1.05 28.15 25.78
C THR A 171 -1.36 29.47 25.07
N LYS A 172 -2.55 30.07 25.25
CA LYS A 172 -2.86 31.37 24.67
C LYS A 172 -2.27 32.49 25.53
N GLN A 173 -1.69 33.50 24.88
CA GLN A 173 -1.11 34.65 25.59
C GLN A 173 -2.17 35.61 26.18
N CYS A 174 -3.40 35.52 25.66
CA CYS A 174 -4.52 36.43 25.92
C CYS A 174 -5.62 35.83 26.80
N THR A 175 -5.30 34.75 27.50
CA THR A 175 -6.10 34.15 28.57
C THR A 175 -5.41 34.34 29.93
N THR A 176 -6.18 34.25 31.00
CA THR A 176 -5.69 34.04 32.36
C THR A 176 -6.26 32.72 32.85
N ASP A 177 -5.39 31.74 33.00
CA ASP A 177 -5.78 30.37 33.27
C ASP A 177 -5.92 30.08 34.77
N SER A 178 -7.00 29.40 35.12
CA SER A 178 -7.32 29.00 36.49
C SER A 178 -8.02 27.64 36.51
N CYS A 179 -8.11 27.02 37.69
CA CYS A 179 -8.85 25.79 37.88
C CYS A 179 -9.94 26.01 38.94
N ASP A 180 -11.13 25.50 38.67
CA ASP A 180 -12.32 25.64 39.52
C ASP A 180 -12.76 24.26 40.04
N GLU A 181 -12.78 24.12 41.37
CA GLU A 181 -13.18 22.91 42.08
C GLU A 181 -14.69 22.67 42.15
N GLU A 182 -15.49 23.74 42.16
CA GLU A 182 -16.95 23.66 42.22
C GLU A 182 -17.51 23.18 40.87
N GLN A 183 -16.92 23.67 39.78
CA GLN A 183 -17.28 23.31 38.41
C GLN A 183 -16.50 22.13 37.85
N LYS A 184 -15.42 21.70 38.52
CA LYS A 184 -14.52 20.61 38.12
C LYS A 184 -13.98 20.77 36.69
N ALA A 185 -13.51 21.98 36.39
CA ALA A 185 -13.04 22.36 35.06
C ALA A 185 -11.90 23.38 35.12
N CYS A 186 -11.15 23.49 34.02
CA CYS A 186 -10.23 24.60 33.77
C CYS A 186 -11.00 25.80 33.19
N PHE A 187 -10.60 27.01 33.58
CA PHE A 187 -11.20 28.27 33.15
C PHE A 187 -10.13 29.20 32.58
N HIS A 188 -10.45 29.80 31.43
CA HIS A 188 -9.54 30.64 30.64
C HIS A 188 -10.22 32.01 30.46
N GLU A 189 -9.96 32.96 31.36
CA GLU A 189 -10.62 34.27 31.30
C GLU A 189 -9.91 35.22 30.31
N PRO A 190 -10.63 36.04 29.53
CA PRO A 190 -10.02 37.01 28.62
C PRO A 190 -9.12 38.00 29.36
N LYS A 191 -7.83 38.02 29.00
CA LYS A 191 -6.83 38.97 29.51
C LYS A 191 -6.76 40.16 28.55
N THR A 192 -6.54 41.36 29.08
CA THR A 192 -6.24 42.56 28.28
C THR A 192 -4.80 43.03 28.54
N GLY A 193 -4.19 43.65 27.53
CA GLY A 193 -2.80 44.11 27.58
C GLY A 193 -2.03 43.70 26.33
N ALA A 194 -0.72 43.90 26.36
CA ALA A 194 0.17 43.52 25.28
C ALA A 194 0.27 42.00 25.12
N CYS A 195 0.40 41.57 23.87
CA CYS A 195 0.78 40.23 23.45
C CYS A 195 1.81 40.36 22.31
N ASP A 196 2.06 39.23 21.64
CA ASP A 196 2.90 39.08 20.47
C ASP A 196 2.11 38.13 19.57
N ASP A 197 1.69 38.56 18.39
CA ASP A 197 0.90 37.75 17.46
C ASP A 197 1.76 36.79 16.62
N GLY A 198 3.09 36.92 16.72
CA GLY A 198 4.08 36.15 15.98
C GLY A 198 4.46 36.75 14.62
N ASP A 199 3.95 37.93 14.26
CA ASP A 199 4.31 38.67 13.05
C ASP A 199 5.33 39.77 13.38
N ALA A 200 6.56 39.64 12.87
CA ALA A 200 7.60 40.67 13.03
C ALA A 200 7.27 42.00 12.30
N CYS A 201 6.18 42.05 11.53
CA CYS A 201 5.70 43.21 10.78
C CYS A 201 4.57 43.99 11.45
N THR A 202 4.25 43.69 12.70
CA THR A 202 3.29 44.43 13.53
C THR A 202 4.00 45.02 14.76
N GLU A 203 3.63 46.24 15.14
CA GLU A 203 4.09 46.85 16.40
C GLU A 203 2.91 47.16 17.33
N GLY A 204 2.97 46.59 18.54
CA GLY A 204 2.08 46.95 19.65
C GLY A 204 0.80 46.14 19.74
N ASP A 205 0.87 44.83 19.48
CA ASP A 205 -0.27 43.90 19.51
C ASP A 205 -0.99 43.89 20.86
N VAL A 206 -2.31 43.70 20.79
CA VAL A 206 -3.18 43.81 21.97
C VAL A 206 -4.14 42.63 22.05
N CYS A 207 -4.25 42.06 23.25
CA CYS A 207 -5.27 41.05 23.54
C CYS A 207 -6.68 41.63 23.49
N VAL A 208 -7.52 41.06 22.63
CA VAL A 208 -8.95 41.36 22.49
C VAL A 208 -9.73 40.03 22.53
N ASP A 209 -10.68 39.90 23.46
CA ASP A 209 -11.62 38.77 23.55
C ASP A 209 -10.98 37.36 23.37
N THR A 210 -9.87 37.11 24.09
CA THR A 210 -9.02 35.90 24.12
C THR A 210 -8.02 35.69 22.97
N GLU A 211 -8.01 36.55 21.95
CA GLU A 211 -7.07 36.47 20.83
C GLU A 211 -6.07 37.64 20.87
N CYS A 212 -4.84 37.40 20.41
CA CYS A 212 -3.91 38.49 20.14
C CYS A 212 -4.31 39.11 18.80
N GLN A 213 -4.49 40.43 18.76
CA GLN A 213 -4.81 41.15 17.54
C GLN A 213 -3.59 41.98 17.10
N PRO A 214 -3.25 41.98 15.79
CA PRO A 214 -2.11 42.70 15.25
C PRO A 214 -2.18 44.20 15.58
N GLY A 215 -1.01 44.76 15.89
CA GLY A 215 -0.79 46.18 16.14
C GLY A 215 -0.83 47.06 14.88
N GLU A 216 -0.12 48.19 14.90
CA GLU A 216 0.06 49.01 13.70
C GLU A 216 1.14 48.36 12.80
N PRO A 217 0.98 48.33 11.46
CA PRO A 217 1.99 47.77 10.57
C PRO A 217 3.35 48.49 10.70
N LEU A 218 4.41 47.70 10.84
CA LEU A 218 5.79 48.16 10.92
C LEU A 218 6.18 48.89 9.62
N VAL A 219 6.62 50.14 9.75
CA VAL A 219 7.06 50.95 8.61
C VAL A 219 8.56 50.76 8.41
N CYS A 220 8.94 49.82 7.55
CA CYS A 220 10.33 49.58 7.19
C CYS A 220 10.97 50.80 6.50
N PRO A 221 12.17 51.25 6.92
CA PRO A 221 12.93 52.25 6.19
C PRO A 221 13.47 51.62 4.90
N GLN A 222 13.34 52.31 3.76
CA GLN A 222 13.88 51.82 2.49
C GLN A 222 15.42 51.80 2.50
N ALA A 223 15.98 50.75 1.92
CA ALA A 223 17.41 50.58 1.67
C ALA A 223 18.00 51.72 0.82
N GLU A 224 19.31 51.94 0.98
CA GLU A 224 20.06 52.96 0.25
C GLU A 224 20.54 52.41 -1.11
N GLY A 225 19.85 52.79 -2.18
CA GLY A 225 20.21 52.43 -3.57
C GLY A 225 19.03 51.90 -4.36
N LEU A 226 19.22 51.64 -5.65
CA LEU A 226 18.17 51.11 -6.54
C LEU A 226 18.18 49.57 -6.70
N CYS A 227 19.06 48.89 -5.95
CA CYS A 227 19.29 47.44 -6.06
C CYS A 227 18.83 46.63 -4.84
N LEU A 228 18.15 47.29 -3.91
CA LEU A 228 17.57 46.68 -2.73
C LEU A 228 16.16 47.24 -2.57
N VAL A 229 15.20 46.36 -2.30
CA VAL A 229 13.88 46.74 -1.80
C VAL A 229 13.76 46.20 -0.37
N THR A 230 13.41 47.07 0.56
CA THR A 230 13.14 46.64 1.94
C THR A 230 11.68 46.23 2.04
N GLU A 231 11.45 44.94 2.18
CA GLU A 231 10.14 44.38 2.48
C GLU A 231 10.09 43.94 3.93
N CYS A 232 8.90 43.60 4.42
CA CYS A 232 8.74 43.09 5.76
C CYS A 232 8.40 41.60 5.70
N ASP A 233 9.31 40.78 6.20
CA ASP A 233 9.12 39.35 6.41
C ASP A 233 8.51 39.12 7.79
N SER A 234 7.46 38.30 7.86
CA SER A 234 6.71 38.10 9.11
C SER A 234 7.47 37.34 10.21
N THR A 235 8.66 36.81 9.91
CA THR A 235 9.53 36.13 10.89
C THR A 235 10.79 36.94 11.20
N GLU A 236 11.41 37.55 10.20
CA GLU A 236 12.68 38.28 10.33
C GLU A 236 12.53 39.81 10.46
N GLY A 237 11.34 40.34 10.18
CA GLY A 237 11.03 41.77 10.18
C GLY A 237 11.46 42.46 8.90
N CYS A 238 11.94 43.70 8.99
CA CYS A 238 12.42 44.43 7.81
C CYS A 238 13.69 43.80 7.21
N VAL A 239 13.56 43.25 6.02
CA VAL A 239 14.64 42.58 5.28
C VAL A 239 14.91 43.29 3.95
N ASP A 240 16.19 43.50 3.64
CA ASP A 240 16.63 44.07 2.37
C ASP A 240 16.77 42.96 1.33
N ILE A 241 15.81 42.89 0.40
CA ILE A 241 15.79 41.91 -0.69
C ILE A 241 16.55 42.50 -1.87
N ALA A 242 17.48 41.72 -2.43
CA ALA A 242 18.17 42.07 -3.68
C ALA A 242 17.15 42.20 -4.81
N VAL A 243 17.19 43.32 -5.53
CA VAL A 243 16.40 43.48 -6.74
C VAL A 243 16.92 42.48 -7.76
N ASP A 244 16.07 41.54 -8.15
CA ASP A 244 16.33 40.67 -9.28
C ASP A 244 16.29 41.50 -10.57
N CYS A 245 17.30 41.30 -11.40
CA CYS A 245 17.49 42.03 -12.65
C CYS A 245 17.53 41.10 -13.87
N ASP A 246 17.37 39.79 -13.66
CA ASP A 246 17.14 38.82 -14.74
C ASP A 246 15.93 39.28 -15.57
N ASP A 247 16.15 39.52 -16.87
CA ASP A 247 15.09 39.88 -17.81
C ASP A 247 14.57 38.70 -18.63
N GLY A 248 14.99 37.48 -18.28
CA GLY A 248 14.62 36.24 -18.96
C GLY A 248 15.28 36.06 -20.33
N ASN A 249 16.29 36.86 -20.67
CA ASN A 249 16.93 36.80 -21.98
C ASN A 249 18.34 36.20 -21.86
N SER A 250 18.51 34.97 -22.36
CA SER A 250 19.81 34.28 -22.38
C SER A 250 20.91 35.00 -23.18
N CYS A 251 20.59 36.08 -23.90
CA CYS A 251 21.51 36.93 -24.64
C CYS A 251 21.88 38.25 -23.96
N THR A 252 21.50 38.45 -22.70
CA THR A 252 21.96 39.53 -21.83
C THR A 252 22.85 39.00 -20.71
N THR A 253 23.56 39.92 -20.05
CA THR A 253 24.24 39.67 -18.78
C THR A 253 23.74 40.69 -17.78
N ASP A 254 22.97 40.20 -16.81
CA ASP A 254 22.21 41.06 -15.93
C ASP A 254 22.99 41.41 -14.67
N SER A 255 22.84 42.66 -14.26
CA SER A 255 23.56 43.21 -13.13
C SER A 255 22.78 44.38 -12.57
N CYS A 256 22.85 44.58 -11.25
CA CYS A 256 22.28 45.77 -10.64
C CYS A 256 23.36 46.78 -10.27
N ASP A 257 23.31 47.97 -10.85
CA ASP A 257 24.13 49.13 -10.47
C ASP A 257 23.38 49.97 -9.43
N PRO A 258 23.90 50.15 -8.20
CA PRO A 258 23.19 50.85 -7.12
C PRO A 258 22.75 52.29 -7.42
N ALA A 259 23.30 52.94 -8.46
CA ALA A 259 22.99 54.31 -8.85
C ALA A 259 22.01 54.42 -10.04
N VAL A 260 21.81 53.38 -10.84
CA VAL A 260 20.85 53.38 -11.97
C VAL A 260 19.82 52.24 -11.98
N GLY A 261 19.97 51.23 -11.13
CA GLY A 261 19.10 50.05 -11.07
C GLY A 261 19.62 48.91 -11.95
N CYS A 262 18.71 48.10 -12.50
CA CYS A 262 19.07 47.00 -13.39
C CYS A 262 19.74 47.47 -14.68
N VAL A 263 20.77 46.75 -15.09
CA VAL A 263 21.60 46.97 -16.27
C VAL A 263 21.86 45.62 -16.93
N ASN A 264 21.28 45.46 -18.11
CA ASN A 264 21.23 44.19 -18.84
C ASN A 264 22.10 44.38 -20.08
N ALA A 265 23.27 43.73 -20.11
CA ALA A 265 24.29 43.99 -21.12
C ALA A 265 24.32 42.89 -22.19
N GLU A 266 24.00 43.26 -23.44
CA GLU A 266 23.97 42.36 -24.61
C GLU A 266 25.27 41.52 -24.73
N LEU A 267 25.12 40.21 -24.89
CA LEU A 267 26.18 39.29 -25.26
C LEU A 267 26.56 39.44 -26.75
N PRO A 268 27.78 39.03 -27.14
CA PRO A 268 28.19 39.07 -28.54
C PRO A 268 27.32 38.20 -29.45
N ASP A 269 27.13 38.63 -30.70
CA ASP A 269 26.54 37.79 -31.76
C ASP A 269 27.29 36.45 -31.86
N ASP A 270 26.59 35.39 -32.31
CA ASP A 270 27.06 34.00 -32.39
C ASP A 270 27.35 33.33 -31.02
N THR A 271 27.00 33.95 -29.89
CA THR A 271 27.03 33.28 -28.58
C THR A 271 25.88 32.28 -28.49
N ALA A 272 26.17 31.03 -28.14
CA ALA A 272 25.15 30.00 -27.96
C ALA A 272 24.19 30.36 -26.81
N CYS A 273 22.91 30.16 -27.05
CA CYS A 273 21.82 30.40 -26.11
C CYS A 273 20.74 29.31 -26.30
N ASP A 274 19.57 29.51 -25.70
CA ASP A 274 18.36 28.70 -25.88
C ASP A 274 17.21 29.70 -26.06
N ASP A 275 16.37 29.54 -27.09
CA ASP A 275 15.20 30.40 -27.33
C ASP A 275 13.88 29.77 -26.84
N GLU A 276 13.98 28.70 -26.04
CA GLU A 276 12.92 27.90 -25.43
C GLU A 276 11.94 27.27 -26.44
N ASN A 277 12.30 27.25 -27.72
CA ASN A 277 11.46 26.77 -28.80
C ASN A 277 11.97 25.41 -29.33
N LEU A 278 11.23 24.33 -29.04
CA LEU A 278 11.61 22.97 -29.43
C LEU A 278 11.59 22.70 -30.96
N CYS A 279 11.18 23.70 -31.74
CA CYS A 279 11.11 23.70 -33.20
C CYS A 279 12.25 24.46 -33.89
N THR A 280 13.20 24.96 -33.11
CA THR A 280 14.42 25.58 -33.60
C THR A 280 15.65 24.74 -33.30
N LEU A 281 16.73 24.97 -34.05
CA LEU A 281 18.01 24.30 -33.88
C LEU A 281 19.16 25.32 -34.00
N GLY A 282 20.16 25.15 -33.13
CA GLY A 282 21.42 25.89 -33.20
C GLY A 282 21.30 27.34 -32.73
N ASP A 283 20.58 27.58 -31.63
CA ASP A 283 20.15 28.91 -31.21
C ASP A 283 21.32 29.79 -30.77
N ILE A 284 21.32 31.01 -31.29
CA ILE A 284 22.42 31.96 -31.13
C ILE A 284 21.91 33.37 -30.86
N CYS A 285 22.69 34.10 -30.07
CA CYS A 285 22.47 35.52 -29.88
C CYS A 285 22.67 36.27 -31.20
N THR A 286 21.66 37.05 -31.56
CA THR A 286 21.68 37.97 -32.70
C THR A 286 21.10 39.31 -32.25
N ALA A 287 21.91 40.36 -32.24
CA ALA A 287 21.51 41.71 -31.81
C ALA A 287 20.81 41.74 -30.44
N GLY A 288 21.33 40.96 -29.48
CA GLY A 288 20.84 40.92 -28.10
C GLY A 288 19.60 40.05 -27.88
N GLN A 289 19.10 39.31 -28.87
CA GLN A 289 18.01 38.34 -28.72
C GLN A 289 18.51 36.93 -29.02
N CYS A 290 18.06 35.91 -28.27
CA CYS A 290 18.26 34.53 -28.70
C CYS A 290 17.34 34.22 -29.87
N MET A 291 17.88 33.55 -30.89
CA MET A 291 17.14 33.15 -32.07
C MET A 291 17.68 31.83 -32.60
N GLY A 292 16.79 30.87 -32.83
CA GLY A 292 17.06 29.72 -33.66
C GLY A 292 17.04 30.02 -35.16
N PRO A 293 18.17 29.92 -35.87
CA PRO A 293 18.24 30.22 -37.31
C PRO A 293 17.75 29.08 -38.20
N GLU A 294 17.74 27.84 -37.69
CA GLU A 294 17.33 26.64 -38.42
C GLU A 294 15.99 26.14 -37.86
N VAL A 295 15.03 25.85 -38.77
CA VAL A 295 13.74 25.24 -38.41
C VAL A 295 13.93 23.74 -38.35
N LYS A 296 13.46 23.11 -37.26
CA LYS A 296 13.45 21.66 -37.10
C LYS A 296 12.50 21.04 -38.11
N ASP A 297 13.00 20.07 -38.87
CA ASP A 297 12.17 19.25 -39.76
C ASP A 297 11.44 18.21 -38.90
N CYS A 298 10.13 18.08 -39.14
CA CYS A 298 9.23 17.18 -38.42
C CYS A 298 8.41 16.32 -39.38
N ALA A 299 8.85 16.16 -40.63
CA ALA A 299 8.20 15.25 -41.57
C ALA A 299 8.43 13.78 -41.16
N ASP A 300 7.35 12.98 -41.09
CA ASP A 300 7.41 11.53 -40.83
C ASP A 300 7.31 10.67 -42.12
N ASP A 301 7.26 11.32 -43.29
CA ASP A 301 7.02 10.73 -44.63
C ASP A 301 5.65 10.00 -44.77
N ASN A 302 4.73 10.13 -43.82
CA ASN A 302 3.37 9.59 -43.90
C ASN A 302 2.40 10.63 -44.50
N VAL A 303 1.63 10.24 -45.51
CA VAL A 303 0.64 11.13 -46.16
C VAL A 303 -0.62 11.36 -45.30
N CYS A 304 -0.83 10.52 -44.29
CA CYS A 304 -2.01 10.51 -43.43
C CYS A 304 -1.84 11.23 -42.09
N THR A 305 -0.74 11.94 -41.94
CA THR A 305 -0.43 12.85 -40.84
C THR A 305 -0.28 14.27 -41.39
N ASP A 306 -0.80 15.24 -40.63
CA ASP A 306 -0.49 16.66 -40.81
C ASP A 306 0.63 17.00 -39.83
N ASP A 307 1.86 17.01 -40.35
CA ASP A 307 3.06 17.32 -39.57
C ASP A 307 3.09 18.79 -39.16
N SER A 308 3.23 19.03 -37.86
CA SER A 308 3.41 20.36 -37.29
C SER A 308 4.51 20.32 -36.25
N CYS A 309 5.24 21.42 -36.12
CA CYS A 309 6.10 21.63 -34.97
C CYS A 309 5.46 22.67 -34.04
N ASP A 310 5.14 22.26 -32.82
CA ASP A 310 4.67 23.15 -31.76
C ASP A 310 5.85 23.61 -30.89
N PRO A 311 6.07 24.92 -30.70
CA PRO A 311 7.23 25.43 -29.95
C PRO A 311 7.41 24.88 -28.52
N ALA A 312 6.34 24.45 -27.86
CA ALA A 312 6.38 23.95 -26.48
C ALA A 312 6.41 22.42 -26.38
N VAL A 313 5.99 21.68 -27.42
CA VAL A 313 5.91 20.21 -27.42
C VAL A 313 6.93 19.55 -28.36
N GLY A 314 7.36 20.24 -29.42
CA GLY A 314 8.23 19.71 -30.47
C GLY A 314 7.43 19.21 -31.68
N CYS A 315 7.89 18.14 -32.32
CA CYS A 315 7.21 17.56 -33.47
C CYS A 315 5.91 16.87 -33.05
N ALA A 316 4.83 17.12 -33.77
CA ALA A 316 3.51 16.54 -33.55
C ALA A 316 2.89 16.16 -34.90
N HIS A 317 2.35 14.95 -34.96
CA HIS A 317 1.83 14.32 -36.18
C HIS A 317 0.33 14.06 -35.98
N TYR A 318 -0.53 14.88 -36.59
CA TYR A 318 -1.97 14.78 -36.38
C TYR A 318 -2.65 14.01 -37.51
N PHE A 319 -3.39 12.95 -37.20
CA PHE A 319 -4.09 12.18 -38.25
C PHE A 319 -5.05 13.06 -39.04
N ASN A 320 -4.85 13.09 -40.36
CA ASN A 320 -5.73 13.78 -41.29
C ASN A 320 -6.74 12.80 -41.91
N ASN A 321 -7.66 13.33 -42.72
CA ASN A 321 -8.60 12.53 -43.53
C ASN A 321 -8.52 12.97 -45.00
N GLU A 322 -7.33 13.38 -45.46
CA GLU A 322 -7.13 13.82 -46.83
C GLU A 322 -7.07 12.61 -47.80
N PRO A 323 -7.30 12.84 -49.11
CA PRO A 323 -7.17 11.78 -50.10
C PRO A 323 -5.72 11.32 -50.25
N CYS A 324 -5.52 10.01 -50.33
CA CYS A 324 -4.21 9.38 -50.44
C CYS A 324 -4.20 8.37 -51.62
N ASP A 325 -3.22 7.45 -51.64
CA ASP A 325 -3.13 6.34 -52.59
C ASP A 325 -2.58 5.15 -51.78
N ASP A 326 -3.40 4.13 -51.54
CA ASP A 326 -3.01 2.97 -50.73
C ASP A 326 -2.19 1.94 -51.54
N GLY A 327 -1.97 2.20 -52.83
CA GLY A 327 -1.21 1.36 -53.75
C GLY A 327 -2.00 0.17 -54.31
N PHE A 328 -3.29 0.01 -53.98
CA PHE A 328 -4.10 -1.09 -54.48
C PHE A 328 -4.98 -0.66 -55.68
N ASP A 329 -4.81 -1.30 -56.84
CA ASP A 329 -5.61 -1.02 -58.06
C ASP A 329 -7.14 -1.28 -57.92
N CYS A 330 -7.62 -1.72 -56.75
CA CYS A 330 -9.01 -2.17 -56.51
C CYS A 330 -9.75 -1.37 -55.42
N SER A 331 -9.07 -0.48 -54.72
CA SER A 331 -9.64 0.60 -53.90
C SER A 331 -10.08 1.76 -54.82
N ILE A 332 -11.09 2.50 -54.37
CA ILE A 332 -11.49 3.79 -54.92
C ILE A 332 -11.76 4.75 -53.76
N LEU A 333 -11.56 6.06 -53.99
CA LEU A 333 -11.82 7.10 -52.98
C LEU A 333 -10.95 6.95 -51.71
N ASP A 334 -9.72 6.46 -51.89
CA ASP A 334 -8.61 6.41 -50.93
C ASP A 334 -8.55 7.65 -50.06
N SER A 335 -8.64 7.45 -48.75
CA SER A 335 -8.64 8.50 -47.75
C SER A 335 -7.90 8.05 -46.51
N CYS A 336 -7.22 8.99 -45.87
CA CYS A 336 -6.57 8.76 -44.60
C CYS A 336 -7.56 8.52 -43.46
N ALA A 337 -7.25 7.57 -42.59
CA ALA A 337 -7.96 7.30 -41.34
C ALA A 337 -6.98 6.74 -40.30
N ALA A 338 -6.91 7.37 -39.13
CA ALA A 338 -6.03 6.95 -38.02
C ALA A 338 -4.56 6.70 -38.43
N GLY A 339 -4.01 7.58 -39.28
CA GLY A 339 -2.62 7.49 -39.75
C GLY A 339 -2.36 6.46 -40.87
N LEU A 340 -3.38 5.73 -41.32
CA LEU A 340 -3.30 4.77 -42.42
C LEU A 340 -4.07 5.28 -43.64
N CYS A 341 -3.54 5.00 -44.84
CA CYS A 341 -4.25 5.24 -46.09
C CYS A 341 -5.11 4.02 -46.45
N ALA A 342 -6.40 4.23 -46.72
CA ALA A 342 -7.30 3.16 -47.17
C ALA A 342 -8.44 3.69 -48.06
N GLY A 343 -8.76 2.98 -49.14
CA GLY A 343 -9.91 3.26 -50.00
C GLY A 343 -11.15 2.42 -49.76
N LEU A 344 -12.27 2.90 -50.32
CA LEU A 344 -13.51 2.13 -50.42
C LEU A 344 -13.40 1.12 -51.56
N LYS A 345 -13.69 -0.14 -51.29
CA LYS A 345 -13.72 -1.22 -52.28
C LYS A 345 -14.89 -1.03 -53.26
N ASP A 346 -14.64 -0.89 -54.57
CA ASP A 346 -15.71 -0.94 -55.58
C ASP A 346 -16.21 -2.39 -55.75
N ASP A 347 -17.47 -2.58 -56.15
CA ASP A 347 -18.25 -3.83 -56.00
C ASP A 347 -17.47 -5.12 -56.34
N CYS A 348 -16.93 -5.80 -55.32
CA CYS A 348 -16.33 -7.12 -55.44
C CYS A 348 -17.37 -8.20 -55.12
N GLU A 349 -18.27 -8.44 -56.07
CA GLU A 349 -19.40 -9.39 -56.00
C GLU A 349 -18.97 -10.88 -55.91
N GLU A 350 -17.70 -11.20 -55.63
CA GLU A 350 -17.12 -12.57 -55.65
C GLU A 350 -16.21 -12.94 -54.44
N CYS A 351 -16.22 -12.20 -53.31
CA CYS A 351 -15.57 -12.72 -52.08
C CYS A 351 -16.41 -13.86 -51.45
N SER A 352 -16.07 -15.10 -51.77
CA SER A 352 -16.62 -16.32 -51.15
C SER A 352 -15.46 -17.21 -50.66
N PRO A 353 -14.78 -16.84 -49.56
CA PRO A 353 -13.75 -17.68 -48.96
C PRO A 353 -14.36 -19.02 -48.51
N ASP A 354 -13.56 -20.08 -48.61
CA ASP A 354 -13.92 -21.44 -48.22
C ASP A 354 -13.44 -21.64 -46.78
N PHE A 355 -14.32 -21.44 -45.80
CA PHE A 355 -14.00 -21.60 -44.38
C PHE A 355 -13.83 -23.09 -44.02
N SER A 356 -12.88 -23.37 -43.15
CA SER A 356 -12.67 -24.68 -42.53
C SER A 356 -13.92 -25.13 -41.75
N GLU A 357 -14.18 -26.45 -41.72
CA GLU A 357 -15.32 -27.05 -41.00
C GLU A 357 -15.28 -26.84 -39.47
N HIS A 358 -14.19 -26.27 -38.94
CA HIS A 358 -14.06 -25.88 -37.55
C HIS A 358 -13.13 -24.66 -37.40
N ALA A 359 -13.48 -23.81 -36.45
CA ALA A 359 -12.70 -22.69 -35.97
C ALA A 359 -12.73 -22.68 -34.43
N ASN A 360 -12.11 -21.68 -33.80
CA ASN A 360 -12.31 -21.38 -32.38
C ASN A 360 -12.77 -19.94 -32.16
N LYS A 361 -13.73 -19.72 -31.26
CA LYS A 361 -14.11 -18.38 -30.77
C LYS A 361 -13.30 -18.03 -29.53
N ILE A 362 -12.80 -16.81 -29.43
CA ILE A 362 -12.23 -16.26 -28.18
C ILE A 362 -13.35 -15.97 -27.17
N THR A 363 -13.22 -16.48 -25.94
CA THR A 363 -14.17 -16.29 -24.83
C THR A 363 -13.58 -15.51 -23.65
N ILE A 364 -12.26 -15.36 -23.59
CA ILE A 364 -11.56 -14.46 -22.66
C ILE A 364 -10.55 -13.66 -23.47
N PHE A 365 -10.47 -12.35 -23.24
CA PHE A 365 -9.48 -11.45 -23.82
C PHE A 365 -9.16 -10.40 -22.76
N GLU A 366 -8.03 -10.55 -22.07
CA GLU A 366 -7.68 -9.72 -20.91
C GLU A 366 -6.20 -9.32 -20.92
N LEU A 367 -5.87 -8.15 -20.38
CA LEU A 367 -4.50 -7.73 -20.11
C LEU A 367 -4.10 -8.18 -18.68
N PRO A 368 -3.45 -9.34 -18.49
CA PRO A 368 -2.90 -9.74 -17.20
C PRO A 368 -1.86 -8.71 -16.73
N ALA A 369 -1.81 -8.47 -15.42
CA ALA A 369 -0.90 -7.48 -14.84
C ALA A 369 0.47 -8.10 -14.45
N GLY A 370 1.55 -7.54 -15.01
CA GLY A 370 2.94 -7.76 -14.59
C GLY A 370 3.73 -8.78 -15.42
N GLY A 371 5.07 -8.75 -15.30
CA GLY A 371 6.00 -9.60 -16.05
C GLY A 371 6.21 -10.99 -15.45
N ASN A 372 5.15 -11.72 -15.12
CA ASN A 372 5.25 -13.12 -14.65
C ASN A 372 4.97 -14.12 -15.78
N PRO A 373 5.51 -15.35 -15.74
CA PRO A 373 5.18 -16.39 -16.72
C PRO A 373 3.67 -16.62 -16.82
N GLY A 374 3.12 -16.49 -18.03
CA GLY A 374 1.68 -16.52 -18.29
C GLY A 374 0.97 -15.16 -18.26
N ALA A 375 1.72 -14.05 -18.20
CA ALA A 375 1.20 -12.70 -18.34
C ALA A 375 1.77 -11.92 -19.56
N GLY A 376 2.73 -12.46 -20.30
CA GLY A 376 3.27 -11.87 -21.53
C GLY A 376 4.08 -12.92 -22.30
N LEU A 377 4.78 -12.48 -23.34
CA LEU A 377 5.68 -13.31 -24.16
C LEU A 377 7.11 -12.78 -24.10
N ASP A 378 8.08 -13.61 -24.50
CA ASP A 378 9.46 -13.22 -24.75
C ASP A 378 9.52 -12.67 -26.19
N LEU A 379 9.47 -11.34 -26.32
CA LEU A 379 9.32 -10.62 -27.59
C LEU A 379 10.66 -10.08 -28.09
N ASP A 380 11.53 -9.63 -27.18
CA ASP A 380 12.91 -9.22 -27.52
C ASP A 380 13.86 -10.43 -27.75
N GLY A 381 13.42 -11.65 -27.38
CA GLY A 381 14.19 -12.89 -27.52
C GLY A 381 15.27 -13.09 -26.44
N ASN A 382 15.28 -12.26 -25.40
CA ASN A 382 16.25 -12.27 -24.32
C ASN A 382 15.60 -12.68 -22.98
N PRO A 383 15.79 -13.94 -22.54
CA PRO A 383 15.12 -14.45 -21.34
C PRO A 383 15.62 -13.84 -20.01
N GLU A 384 16.57 -12.89 -20.05
CA GLU A 384 17.06 -12.13 -18.89
C GLU A 384 16.39 -10.75 -18.73
N THR A 385 15.74 -10.20 -19.76
CA THR A 385 14.92 -8.97 -19.71
C THR A 385 13.46 -9.30 -19.40
N CYS A 386 12.71 -8.27 -18.98
CA CYS A 386 11.25 -8.31 -18.85
C CYS A 386 10.70 -6.92 -18.55
N SER A 387 9.48 -6.63 -19.00
CA SER A 387 8.73 -5.45 -18.63
C SER A 387 7.32 -5.81 -18.14
N PRO A 388 6.86 -5.35 -16.96
CA PRO A 388 7.58 -4.58 -15.96
C PRO A 388 8.61 -5.42 -15.15
N PRO A 389 9.74 -4.80 -14.73
CA PRO A 389 10.91 -5.49 -14.17
C PRO A 389 10.66 -6.07 -12.76
N THR A 390 10.04 -7.24 -12.72
CA THR A 390 9.52 -7.85 -11.49
C THR A 390 10.04 -9.27 -11.27
N ASN A 391 9.81 -10.16 -12.23
CA ASN A 391 10.25 -11.54 -12.21
C ASN A 391 10.58 -12.00 -13.64
N CYS A 392 11.70 -11.54 -14.18
CA CYS A 392 12.19 -11.83 -15.54
C CYS A 392 12.64 -13.29 -15.74
N SER A 393 11.88 -14.25 -15.20
CA SER A 393 12.08 -15.67 -15.39
C SER A 393 11.53 -16.10 -16.75
N GLY A 394 12.29 -15.82 -17.83
CA GLY A 394 11.93 -16.19 -19.20
C GLY A 394 11.31 -15.05 -20.00
N GLY A 395 11.93 -13.86 -19.97
CA GLY A 395 11.75 -12.85 -21.02
C GLY A 395 10.43 -12.09 -21.04
N ILE A 396 9.62 -12.08 -19.97
CA ILE A 396 8.20 -11.70 -20.11
C ILE A 396 8.00 -10.19 -20.35
N ASP A 397 7.66 -9.84 -21.58
CA ASP A 397 7.38 -8.48 -22.05
C ASP A 397 5.86 -8.24 -22.08
N ASN A 398 5.41 -7.28 -21.26
CA ASN A 398 4.04 -6.83 -21.08
C ASN A 398 4.00 -5.48 -20.30
N ALA A 399 4.72 -4.46 -20.77
CA ALA A 399 4.75 -3.11 -20.20
C ALA A 399 3.34 -2.53 -20.01
N LEU A 400 2.47 -2.72 -21.01
CA LEU A 400 1.08 -2.25 -21.02
C LEU A 400 0.13 -3.02 -20.09
N GLY A 401 0.59 -4.12 -19.48
CA GLY A 401 -0.19 -4.89 -18.50
C GLY A 401 -0.63 -4.09 -17.27
N VAL A 402 0.00 -2.94 -16.99
CA VAL A 402 -0.44 -1.99 -15.94
C VAL A 402 -1.84 -1.41 -16.21
N LEU A 403 -2.24 -1.31 -17.49
CA LEU A 403 -3.54 -0.77 -17.89
C LEU A 403 -4.70 -1.74 -17.61
N GLY A 404 -4.42 -3.04 -17.46
CA GLY A 404 -5.44 -4.09 -17.33
C GLY A 404 -6.45 -3.84 -16.19
N PHE A 405 -6.04 -3.19 -15.10
CA PHE A 405 -6.95 -2.81 -14.02
C PHE A 405 -8.10 -1.88 -14.49
N ALA A 406 -7.80 -0.94 -15.39
CA ALA A 406 -8.74 0.06 -15.86
C ALA A 406 -9.61 -0.45 -17.04
N VAL A 407 -9.09 -1.36 -17.87
CA VAL A 407 -9.70 -1.74 -19.15
C VAL A 407 -10.27 -3.17 -19.21
N ASN A 408 -9.75 -4.13 -18.43
CA ASN A 408 -10.25 -5.52 -18.46
C ASN A 408 -11.75 -5.66 -18.16
N PRO A 409 -12.36 -4.87 -17.26
CA PRO A 409 -13.82 -4.93 -17.05
C PRO A 409 -14.61 -4.64 -18.33
N SER A 410 -14.15 -3.69 -19.15
CA SER A 410 -14.80 -3.32 -20.41
C SER A 410 -14.55 -4.34 -21.52
N PHE A 411 -13.37 -4.97 -21.58
CA PHE A 411 -13.13 -6.10 -22.48
C PHE A 411 -14.01 -7.30 -22.13
N ALA A 412 -14.13 -7.63 -20.84
CA ALA A 412 -15.00 -8.73 -20.39
C ALA A 412 -16.48 -8.46 -20.73
N GLU A 413 -16.99 -7.26 -20.43
CA GLU A 413 -18.34 -6.82 -20.79
C GLU A 413 -18.58 -6.88 -22.30
N ALA A 414 -17.62 -6.45 -23.13
CA ALA A 414 -17.75 -6.50 -24.58
C ALA A 414 -17.73 -7.92 -25.17
N ILE A 415 -17.06 -8.89 -24.55
CA ILE A 415 -17.14 -10.30 -24.96
C ILE A 415 -18.47 -10.93 -24.54
N GLU A 416 -18.92 -10.67 -23.31
CA GLU A 416 -20.20 -11.16 -22.76
C GLU A 416 -21.41 -10.60 -23.56
N GLU A 417 -21.35 -9.33 -23.99
CA GLU A 417 -22.38 -8.72 -24.85
C GLU A 417 -22.27 -9.09 -26.35
N GLY A 418 -21.28 -9.91 -26.75
CA GLY A 418 -21.07 -10.27 -28.16
C GLY A 418 -20.60 -9.12 -29.06
N ILE A 419 -20.10 -8.04 -28.47
CA ILE A 419 -19.51 -6.87 -29.15
C ILE A 419 -18.10 -7.19 -29.68
N LEU A 420 -17.34 -7.98 -28.94
CA LEU A 420 -16.03 -8.49 -29.32
C LEU A 420 -16.10 -10.00 -29.57
N VAL A 421 -16.28 -10.37 -30.83
CA VAL A 421 -16.17 -11.77 -31.27
C VAL A 421 -14.93 -11.89 -32.15
N TYR A 422 -13.94 -12.67 -31.71
CA TYR A 422 -12.80 -13.07 -32.54
C TYR A 422 -12.91 -14.56 -32.86
N LEU A 423 -12.73 -14.89 -34.14
CA LEU A 423 -12.81 -16.25 -34.69
C LEU A 423 -11.43 -16.62 -35.23
N ILE A 424 -10.88 -17.75 -34.79
CA ILE A 424 -9.56 -18.25 -35.17
C ILE A 424 -9.74 -19.50 -36.02
N GLU A 425 -9.29 -19.47 -37.27
CA GLU A 425 -9.32 -20.59 -38.19
C GLU A 425 -7.90 -21.14 -38.43
N TYR A 426 -7.78 -22.46 -38.54
CA TYR A 426 -6.52 -23.18 -38.67
C TYR A 426 -6.36 -23.82 -40.06
N VAL A 427 -5.94 -23.01 -41.04
CA VAL A 427 -5.85 -23.43 -42.44
C VAL A 427 -4.67 -24.38 -42.64
N GLY A 428 -4.99 -25.65 -42.92
CA GLY A 428 -3.99 -26.71 -43.12
C GLY A 428 -3.40 -27.28 -41.82
N LEU A 429 -4.14 -27.17 -40.70
CA LEU A 429 -3.74 -27.63 -39.36
C LEU A 429 -2.99 -28.97 -39.36
N ASN A 430 -1.80 -28.98 -38.74
CA ASN A 430 -0.95 -30.15 -38.65
C ASN A 430 -0.33 -30.29 -37.25
N PHE A 431 -0.46 -31.48 -36.65
CA PHE A 431 0.05 -31.82 -35.32
C PHE A 431 1.43 -32.50 -35.33
N ASP A 432 1.97 -32.87 -36.50
CA ASP A 432 3.27 -33.52 -36.67
C ASP A 432 4.44 -32.50 -36.79
N GLY A 433 4.15 -31.21 -36.70
CA GLY A 433 5.14 -30.12 -36.68
C GLY A 433 5.48 -29.48 -38.03
N ASP A 434 4.79 -29.84 -39.13
CA ASP A 434 4.85 -29.02 -40.34
C ASP A 434 4.06 -27.70 -40.12
N PRO A 435 4.49 -26.56 -40.69
CA PRO A 435 3.80 -25.30 -40.48
C PRO A 435 2.44 -25.23 -41.19
N PHE A 436 1.50 -24.51 -40.59
CA PHE A 436 0.19 -24.14 -41.11
C PHE A 436 -0.04 -22.63 -40.98
N THR A 437 -1.20 -22.13 -41.43
CA THR A 437 -1.55 -20.70 -41.31
C THR A 437 -2.73 -20.53 -40.36
N ILE A 438 -2.66 -19.53 -39.48
CA ILE A 438 -3.80 -19.09 -38.67
C ILE A 438 -4.42 -17.87 -39.35
N HIS A 439 -5.73 -17.89 -39.56
CA HIS A 439 -6.51 -16.71 -39.91
C HIS A 439 -7.28 -16.24 -38.68
N VAL A 440 -7.31 -14.93 -38.43
CA VAL A 440 -8.18 -14.35 -37.41
C VAL A 440 -9.20 -13.42 -38.06
N TYR A 441 -10.46 -13.65 -37.73
CA TYR A 441 -11.58 -12.83 -38.16
C TYR A 441 -12.22 -12.14 -36.97
N VAL A 442 -12.84 -11.00 -37.24
CA VAL A 442 -13.83 -10.40 -36.35
C VAL A 442 -15.19 -10.96 -36.78
N GLY A 443 -15.99 -11.37 -35.80
CA GLY A 443 -17.27 -12.02 -36.03
C GLY A 443 -18.47 -11.21 -35.54
N VAL A 444 -19.65 -11.69 -35.90
CA VAL A 444 -20.90 -11.42 -35.20
C VAL A 444 -21.66 -12.73 -35.02
N ASP A 445 -22.53 -12.77 -34.02
CA ASP A 445 -23.44 -13.91 -33.84
C ASP A 445 -24.37 -14.07 -35.05
N ASN A 446 -24.63 -15.31 -35.46
CA ASN A 446 -25.59 -15.62 -36.51
C ASN A 446 -27.01 -15.72 -35.92
N ASP A 447 -27.51 -14.59 -35.43
CA ASP A 447 -28.83 -14.33 -34.78
C ASP A 447 -30.08 -14.82 -35.56
N GLY A 448 -29.91 -15.52 -36.69
CA GLY A 448 -30.94 -15.85 -37.66
C GLY A 448 -31.60 -17.23 -37.54
N GLU A 449 -30.88 -18.29 -37.12
CA GLU A 449 -31.40 -19.68 -37.24
C GLU A 449 -31.36 -20.56 -35.96
N GLU A 450 -30.48 -20.34 -34.98
CA GLU A 450 -30.40 -21.17 -33.75
C GLU A 450 -30.63 -20.37 -32.45
N SER A 451 -31.90 -20.11 -32.13
CA SER A 451 -32.32 -19.26 -30.99
C SER A 451 -32.00 -19.78 -29.57
N ASP A 452 -31.26 -20.88 -29.46
CA ASP A 452 -31.06 -21.65 -28.23
C ASP A 452 -29.56 -21.96 -27.94
N CYS A 453 -28.60 -21.52 -28.77
CA CYS A 453 -27.16 -21.79 -28.56
C CYS A 453 -26.56 -20.88 -27.48
N ASP A 454 -25.74 -21.42 -26.58
CA ASP A 454 -25.02 -20.66 -25.54
C ASP A 454 -23.61 -20.25 -26.01
N PRO A 455 -23.37 -18.98 -26.38
CA PRO A 455 -22.14 -18.53 -27.04
C PRO A 455 -20.91 -18.47 -26.11
N GLU A 456 -21.05 -18.81 -24.82
CA GLU A 456 -19.94 -18.93 -23.87
C GLU A 456 -19.40 -20.37 -23.74
N VAL A 457 -20.23 -21.39 -24.04
CA VAL A 457 -19.91 -22.80 -23.73
C VAL A 457 -20.30 -23.82 -24.82
N GLU A 458 -20.97 -23.41 -25.89
CA GLU A 458 -21.39 -24.26 -27.00
C GLU A 458 -20.76 -23.86 -28.36
N ASP A 459 -20.71 -24.83 -29.28
CA ASP A 459 -20.19 -24.68 -30.65
C ASP A 459 -21.25 -24.02 -31.55
N CYS A 460 -21.37 -22.69 -31.43
CA CYS A 460 -22.30 -21.90 -32.23
C CYS A 460 -21.70 -21.51 -33.60
N GLY A 461 -22.57 -21.15 -34.55
CA GLY A 461 -22.18 -20.64 -35.86
C GLY A 461 -22.10 -19.11 -35.90
N TYR A 462 -21.04 -18.54 -36.46
CA TYR A 462 -20.82 -17.09 -36.54
C TYR A 462 -20.58 -16.64 -37.99
N LEU A 463 -20.87 -15.38 -38.27
CA LEU A 463 -20.52 -14.72 -39.53
C LEU A 463 -19.24 -13.91 -39.32
N ALA A 464 -18.25 -14.05 -40.22
CA ALA A 464 -17.11 -13.13 -40.25
C ALA A 464 -17.55 -11.79 -40.86
N ILE A 465 -17.21 -10.65 -40.25
CA ILE A 465 -17.55 -9.34 -40.83
C ILE A 465 -16.61 -9.02 -42.00
N GLN A 466 -17.10 -8.23 -42.97
CA GLN A 466 -16.36 -7.86 -44.17
C GLN A 466 -14.99 -7.21 -43.88
N GLU A 467 -14.87 -6.47 -42.77
CA GLU A 467 -13.64 -5.82 -42.28
C GLU A 467 -12.52 -6.81 -41.90
N SER A 468 -12.83 -8.10 -41.77
CA SER A 468 -11.83 -9.15 -41.57
C SER A 468 -11.05 -9.50 -42.84
N PHE A 469 -11.49 -9.01 -44.01
CA PHE A 469 -10.94 -9.37 -45.31
C PHE A 469 -10.33 -8.16 -46.01
N ALA A 470 -9.22 -8.41 -46.70
CA ALA A 470 -8.59 -7.45 -47.57
C ALA A 470 -9.42 -7.23 -48.86
N PRO A 471 -9.14 -6.16 -49.61
CA PRO A 471 -9.74 -5.93 -50.92
C PRO A 471 -9.57 -7.10 -51.92
N ASP A 472 -8.51 -7.90 -51.83
CA ASP A 472 -8.30 -9.08 -52.68
C ASP A 472 -8.97 -10.38 -52.17
N CYS A 473 -9.79 -10.27 -51.11
CA CYS A 473 -10.41 -11.37 -50.36
C CYS A 473 -9.42 -12.28 -49.58
N SER A 474 -8.14 -11.90 -49.43
CA SER A 474 -7.29 -12.47 -48.39
C SER A 474 -7.76 -12.01 -47.00
N VAL A 475 -7.27 -12.63 -45.92
CA VAL A 475 -7.64 -12.27 -44.55
C VAL A 475 -6.71 -11.16 -44.04
N ASN A 476 -7.23 -10.14 -43.38
CA ASN A 476 -6.45 -9.00 -42.89
C ASN A 476 -5.48 -9.36 -41.75
N VAL A 477 -5.81 -10.38 -40.95
CA VAL A 477 -4.97 -10.87 -39.85
C VAL A 477 -4.62 -12.33 -40.12
N THR A 478 -3.37 -12.56 -40.53
CA THR A 478 -2.81 -13.89 -40.78
C THR A 478 -1.51 -14.09 -40.01
N PHE A 479 -1.34 -15.31 -39.48
CA PHE A 479 -0.08 -15.76 -38.91
C PHE A 479 0.41 -16.95 -39.70
N ASP A 480 1.23 -16.66 -40.70
CA ASP A 480 1.92 -17.67 -41.49
C ASP A 480 3.00 -18.36 -40.67
N ASN A 481 3.20 -19.65 -40.94
CA ASN A 481 4.17 -20.51 -40.25
C ASN A 481 3.82 -20.80 -38.77
N ALA A 482 2.53 -20.93 -38.45
CA ALA A 482 2.11 -21.49 -37.19
C ALA A 482 2.59 -22.93 -37.04
N VAL A 483 3.16 -23.30 -35.89
CA VAL A 483 3.68 -24.65 -35.61
C VAL A 483 3.17 -25.13 -34.25
N ILE A 484 2.90 -26.42 -34.13
CA ILE A 484 2.59 -27.08 -32.86
C ILE A 484 3.77 -27.97 -32.45
N GLU A 485 4.44 -27.63 -31.34
CA GLU A 485 5.48 -28.45 -30.72
C GLU A 485 5.09 -28.81 -29.28
N ASN A 486 5.11 -30.10 -28.94
CA ASN A 486 4.85 -30.61 -27.58
C ASN A 486 3.48 -30.19 -26.96
N GLY A 487 2.50 -29.81 -27.79
CA GLY A 487 1.19 -29.32 -27.36
C GLY A 487 1.10 -27.80 -27.15
N VAL A 488 2.17 -27.06 -27.46
CA VAL A 488 2.18 -25.60 -27.54
C VAL A 488 2.13 -25.21 -29.02
N MET A 489 1.18 -24.36 -29.38
CA MET A 489 1.07 -23.71 -30.68
C MET A 489 1.78 -22.36 -30.60
N THR A 490 2.65 -22.06 -31.57
CA THR A 490 3.30 -20.74 -31.74
C THR A 490 3.12 -20.23 -33.17
N ALA A 491 2.86 -18.94 -33.35
CA ALA A 491 2.74 -18.31 -34.67
C ALA A 491 3.12 -16.81 -34.62
N GLY A 492 3.40 -16.21 -35.78
CA GLY A 492 3.72 -14.79 -35.88
C GLY A 492 5.19 -14.43 -35.59
N GLY A 493 5.42 -13.20 -35.13
CA GLY A 493 6.75 -12.61 -34.96
C GLY A 493 6.98 -11.40 -35.88
N PRO A 494 8.24 -10.97 -36.10
CA PRO A 494 8.55 -9.74 -36.82
C PRO A 494 7.86 -9.59 -38.18
N GLY A 495 7.19 -8.45 -38.38
CA GLY A 495 6.35 -8.14 -39.55
C GLY A 495 4.91 -8.65 -39.48
N SER A 496 4.51 -9.36 -38.42
CA SER A 496 3.13 -9.81 -38.20
C SER A 496 2.31 -8.72 -37.51
N LEU A 497 1.06 -8.53 -37.90
CA LEU A 497 0.17 -7.54 -37.30
C LEU A 497 -1.05 -8.23 -36.67
N PHE A 498 -1.45 -7.81 -35.47
CA PHE A 498 -2.73 -8.17 -34.88
C PHE A 498 -3.61 -6.93 -34.73
N LEU A 499 -4.72 -6.89 -35.47
CA LEU A 499 -5.69 -5.82 -35.39
C LEU A 499 -6.64 -6.05 -34.21
N VAL A 500 -6.54 -5.23 -33.17
CA VAL A 500 -7.54 -5.18 -32.10
C VAL A 500 -8.63 -4.22 -32.55
N THR A 501 -9.79 -4.73 -32.93
CA THR A 501 -10.95 -3.93 -33.34
C THR A 501 -12.26 -4.40 -32.68
N GLY A 502 -13.21 -3.50 -32.50
CA GLY A 502 -14.51 -3.81 -31.90
C GLY A 502 -15.55 -2.70 -32.07
N THR A 503 -16.78 -3.08 -32.38
CA THR A 503 -17.90 -2.15 -32.63
C THR A 503 -18.78 -2.02 -31.39
N MET A 504 -18.55 -0.98 -30.59
CA MET A 504 -19.28 -0.74 -29.34
C MET A 504 -20.79 -0.62 -29.57
N SER A 505 -21.61 -0.84 -28.53
CA SER A 505 -23.09 -0.86 -28.60
C SER A 505 -23.77 0.42 -29.13
N ASN A 506 -23.03 1.52 -29.33
CA ASN A 506 -23.48 2.75 -29.97
C ASN A 506 -23.07 2.91 -31.45
N GLY A 507 -22.35 1.94 -32.03
CA GLY A 507 -21.84 1.95 -33.40
C GLY A 507 -20.52 2.73 -33.60
N GLN A 508 -19.75 3.00 -32.55
CA GLN A 508 -18.36 3.46 -32.70
C GLN A 508 -17.39 2.28 -32.65
N ASN A 509 -16.40 2.31 -33.53
CA ASN A 509 -15.34 1.30 -33.56
C ASN A 509 -14.17 1.78 -32.69
N ILE A 510 -13.62 0.88 -31.88
CA ILE A 510 -12.27 0.98 -31.33
C ILE A 510 -11.37 0.20 -32.27
N THR A 511 -10.25 0.78 -32.70
CA THR A 511 -9.25 0.08 -33.52
C THR A 511 -7.84 0.48 -33.06
N PHE A 512 -6.98 -0.50 -32.79
CA PHE A 512 -5.53 -0.30 -32.70
C PHE A 512 -4.79 -1.54 -33.21
N VAL A 513 -3.51 -1.39 -33.53
CA VAL A 513 -2.66 -2.45 -34.09
C VAL A 513 -1.60 -2.84 -33.07
N ILE A 514 -1.37 -4.15 -32.93
CA ILE A 514 -0.19 -4.72 -32.28
C ILE A 514 0.79 -5.11 -33.37
N PHE A 515 1.99 -4.53 -33.33
CA PHE A 515 3.09 -4.80 -34.25
C PHE A 515 3.93 -5.99 -33.76
N ASP A 516 4.59 -6.66 -34.69
CA ASP A 516 5.38 -7.87 -34.49
C ASP A 516 4.65 -8.96 -33.68
N ALA A 517 3.35 -9.07 -33.93
CA ALA A 517 2.44 -9.85 -33.12
C ALA A 517 2.79 -11.35 -33.12
N MET A 518 2.96 -11.91 -31.92
CA MET A 518 3.25 -13.31 -31.65
C MET A 518 2.09 -13.96 -30.89
N PHE A 519 1.72 -15.16 -31.33
CA PHE A 519 0.78 -16.04 -30.64
C PHE A 519 1.54 -17.18 -29.97
N GLN A 520 1.21 -17.48 -28.70
CA GLN A 520 1.63 -18.71 -28.03
C GLN A 520 0.50 -19.26 -27.16
N ALA A 521 0.06 -20.50 -27.43
CA ALA A 521 -1.05 -21.13 -26.69
C ALA A 521 -0.83 -22.61 -26.41
N ASN A 522 -1.30 -23.07 -25.25
CA ASN A 522 -1.49 -24.50 -24.98
C ASN A 522 -2.82 -24.90 -25.62
N ILE A 523 -2.81 -25.99 -26.41
CA ILE A 523 -4.00 -26.41 -27.17
C ILE A 523 -4.53 -27.77 -26.71
N GLN A 524 -5.83 -28.00 -26.90
CA GLN A 524 -6.45 -29.31 -26.84
C GLN A 524 -6.87 -29.73 -28.25
N GLY A 525 -6.23 -30.78 -28.77
CA GLY A 525 -6.59 -31.38 -30.05
C GLY A 525 -7.79 -32.31 -29.94
N GLY A 526 -8.60 -32.35 -30.99
CA GLY A 526 -9.70 -33.30 -31.19
C GLY A 526 -9.72 -33.85 -32.62
N GLU A 527 -10.70 -34.71 -32.89
CA GLU A 527 -11.04 -35.18 -34.24
C GLU A 527 -12.55 -34.98 -34.43
N LEU A 528 -12.95 -34.47 -35.60
CA LEU A 528 -14.36 -34.39 -36.02
C LEU A 528 -14.92 -35.78 -36.35
N GLU A 529 -16.24 -35.91 -36.56
CA GLU A 529 -16.88 -37.22 -36.84
C GLU A 529 -16.36 -37.91 -38.11
N ASP A 530 -15.80 -37.16 -39.06
CA ASP A 530 -15.20 -37.65 -40.29
C ASP A 530 -13.72 -38.08 -40.13
N GLY A 531 -13.09 -37.72 -39.00
CA GLY A 531 -11.69 -37.94 -38.69
C GLY A 531 -10.76 -36.75 -39.02
N THR A 532 -11.30 -35.59 -39.39
CA THR A 532 -10.51 -34.37 -39.60
C THR A 532 -9.98 -33.85 -38.26
N PRO A 533 -8.66 -33.60 -38.12
CA PRO A 533 -8.06 -33.11 -36.88
C PRO A 533 -8.45 -31.65 -36.63
N THR A 534 -8.70 -31.29 -35.38
CA THR A 534 -9.17 -29.95 -34.99
C THR A 534 -8.58 -29.51 -33.63
N ILE A 535 -8.70 -28.23 -33.30
CA ILE A 535 -8.41 -27.69 -31.97
C ILE A 535 -9.74 -27.38 -31.31
N THR A 536 -10.02 -28.00 -30.15
CA THR A 536 -11.29 -27.81 -29.42
C THR A 536 -11.24 -26.67 -28.41
N SER A 537 -10.03 -26.29 -27.99
CA SER A 537 -9.75 -25.12 -27.16
C SER A 537 -8.27 -24.76 -27.17
N ALA A 538 -7.98 -23.47 -27.01
CA ALA A 538 -6.65 -22.93 -26.80
C ALA A 538 -6.64 -22.00 -25.57
N ASN A 539 -5.54 -21.98 -24.83
CA ASN A 539 -5.32 -21.08 -23.69
C ASN A 539 -3.90 -20.51 -23.79
N GLY A 540 -3.79 -19.21 -24.03
CA GLY A 540 -2.57 -18.60 -24.52
C GLY A 540 -2.50 -17.10 -24.37
N ILE A 541 -1.54 -16.51 -25.06
CA ILE A 541 -1.27 -15.07 -25.11
C ILE A 541 -1.00 -14.68 -26.56
N VAL A 542 -1.57 -13.56 -26.98
CA VAL A 542 -1.08 -12.77 -28.11
C VAL A 542 -0.32 -11.57 -27.56
N GLY A 543 0.88 -11.29 -28.06
CA GLY A 543 1.67 -10.15 -27.63
C GLY A 543 2.49 -9.54 -28.76
N GLY A 544 3.04 -8.36 -28.53
CA GLY A 544 3.82 -7.59 -29.51
C GLY A 544 4.05 -6.16 -29.03
N GLY A 545 4.45 -5.26 -29.92
CA GLY A 545 4.67 -3.84 -29.61
C GLY A 545 3.45 -2.96 -29.96
N VAL A 546 3.16 -1.96 -29.13
CA VAL A 546 2.19 -0.90 -29.43
C VAL A 546 2.79 0.47 -29.07
N PRO A 547 3.04 1.36 -30.05
CA PRO A 547 3.38 2.76 -29.80
C PRO A 547 2.30 3.46 -28.96
N LYS A 548 2.71 4.13 -27.87
CA LYS A 548 1.79 4.78 -26.92
C LYS A 548 0.82 5.77 -27.57
N GLN A 549 1.29 6.50 -28.59
CA GLN A 549 0.51 7.48 -29.34
C GLN A 549 -0.75 6.84 -29.96
N ILE A 550 -0.63 5.62 -30.52
CA ILE A 550 -1.77 4.89 -31.10
C ILE A 550 -2.84 4.59 -30.03
N ILE A 551 -2.42 4.28 -28.80
CA ILE A 551 -3.35 4.03 -27.67
C ILE A 551 -4.02 5.34 -27.25
N GLN A 552 -3.26 6.43 -27.13
CA GLN A 552 -3.78 7.76 -26.79
C GLN A 552 -4.79 8.24 -27.85
N ASP A 553 -4.49 8.09 -29.14
CA ASP A 553 -5.39 8.49 -30.22
C ASP A 553 -6.65 7.62 -30.29
N ALA A 554 -6.52 6.30 -30.10
CA ALA A 554 -7.67 5.41 -29.99
C ALA A 554 -8.59 5.83 -28.82
N LEU A 555 -8.04 6.14 -27.64
CA LEU A 555 -8.79 6.63 -26.48
C LEU A 555 -9.45 8.00 -26.73
N ASN A 556 -8.74 8.91 -27.40
CA ASN A 556 -9.22 10.25 -27.73
C ASN A 556 -10.34 10.23 -28.78
N SER A 557 -10.31 9.27 -29.71
CA SER A 557 -11.35 9.09 -30.76
C SER A 557 -12.74 8.71 -30.20
N LEU A 558 -12.79 8.12 -29.00
CA LEU A 558 -14.02 7.62 -28.40
C LEU A 558 -14.84 8.75 -27.79
N SER A 559 -16.17 8.65 -27.87
CA SER A 559 -17.03 9.68 -27.28
C SER A 559 -17.01 9.62 -25.74
N ASP A 560 -17.17 10.79 -25.11
CA ASP A 560 -17.29 10.90 -23.64
C ASP A 560 -18.55 10.20 -23.08
N SER A 561 -19.47 9.79 -23.96
CA SER A 561 -20.61 8.93 -23.66
C SER A 561 -20.27 7.43 -23.60
N LEU A 562 -19.15 7.00 -24.18
CA LEU A 562 -18.63 5.63 -24.06
C LEU A 562 -17.64 5.52 -22.91
N ILE A 563 -16.56 6.31 -22.97
CA ILE A 563 -15.51 6.31 -21.96
C ILE A 563 -15.55 7.66 -21.26
N SER A 564 -15.80 7.64 -19.95
CA SER A 564 -15.84 8.88 -19.17
C SER A 564 -14.49 9.64 -19.27
N PRO A 565 -14.48 10.98 -19.34
CA PRO A 565 -13.23 11.75 -19.39
C PRO A 565 -12.24 11.37 -18.28
N LEU A 566 -12.74 11.10 -17.07
CA LEU A 566 -11.94 10.62 -15.94
C LEU A 566 -11.19 9.30 -16.22
N LEU A 567 -11.77 8.41 -17.03
CA LEU A 567 -11.13 7.14 -17.41
C LEU A 567 -10.10 7.35 -18.53
N LYS A 568 -10.35 8.28 -19.47
CA LYS A 568 -9.34 8.70 -20.46
C LYS A 568 -8.13 9.33 -19.77
N ASP A 569 -8.38 10.32 -18.89
CA ASP A 569 -7.34 10.99 -18.10
C ASP A 569 -6.55 9.98 -17.28
N LEU A 570 -7.22 9.00 -16.66
CA LEU A 570 -6.58 7.94 -15.88
C LEU A 570 -5.67 7.06 -16.75
N VAL A 571 -6.13 6.59 -17.91
CA VAL A 571 -5.33 5.73 -18.79
C VAL A 571 -4.15 6.51 -19.39
N ASN A 572 -4.36 7.75 -19.83
CA ASN A 572 -3.27 8.62 -20.31
C ASN A 572 -2.24 8.88 -19.21
N THR A 573 -2.67 9.15 -17.98
CA THR A 573 -1.76 9.31 -16.82
C THR A 573 -0.91 8.06 -16.60
N TYR A 574 -1.46 6.85 -16.75
CA TYR A 574 -0.70 5.61 -16.60
C TYR A 574 0.26 5.38 -17.78
N LEU A 575 -0.18 5.65 -19.02
CA LEU A 575 0.67 5.58 -20.23
C LEU A 575 1.88 6.52 -20.15
N GLU A 576 1.71 7.71 -19.59
CA GLU A 576 2.76 8.73 -19.49
C GLU A 576 3.73 8.50 -18.32
N ASN A 577 3.27 7.92 -17.20
CA ASN A 577 4.05 7.86 -15.96
C ASN A 577 4.50 6.44 -15.55
N GLU A 578 3.84 5.38 -16.02
CA GLU A 578 4.08 4.00 -15.56
C GLU A 578 4.45 3.03 -16.71
N VAL A 579 4.38 3.48 -17.97
CA VAL A 579 4.75 2.69 -19.15
C VAL A 579 5.99 3.30 -19.79
N GLU A 580 7.08 2.53 -19.87
CA GLU A 580 8.26 2.85 -20.68
C GLU A 580 8.19 2.04 -21.99
N ASP A 581 8.72 2.58 -23.08
CA ASP A 581 8.83 1.85 -24.34
C ASP A 581 10.04 0.92 -24.25
N ASP A 582 9.86 -0.35 -24.61
CA ASP A 582 10.78 -1.45 -24.33
C ASP A 582 11.04 -2.36 -25.54
N LEU A 583 10.28 -2.19 -26.63
CA LEU A 583 10.49 -2.85 -27.91
C LEU A 583 10.87 -1.83 -29.00
N ASP A 584 11.77 -2.26 -29.88
CA ASP A 584 12.25 -1.58 -31.09
C ASP A 584 11.59 -2.28 -32.29
N ILE A 585 10.50 -1.70 -32.82
CA ILE A 585 9.70 -2.30 -33.90
C ILE A 585 10.09 -1.79 -35.30
N ASP A 586 10.82 -0.68 -35.41
CA ASP A 586 11.33 -0.17 -36.69
C ASP A 586 12.76 -0.66 -37.04
N GLY A 587 13.51 -1.13 -36.03
CA GLY A 587 14.84 -1.69 -36.14
C GLY A 587 15.98 -0.67 -36.11
N ASP A 588 15.74 0.56 -35.65
CA ASP A 588 16.78 1.60 -35.56
C ASP A 588 17.77 1.39 -34.39
N GLY A 589 17.39 0.57 -33.40
CA GLY A 589 18.13 0.30 -32.17
C GLY A 589 17.64 1.04 -30.94
N THR A 590 16.51 1.76 -31.03
CA THR A 590 15.88 2.53 -29.96
C THR A 590 14.47 1.99 -29.70
N PRO A 591 14.08 1.73 -28.44
CA PRO A 591 12.70 1.36 -28.15
C PRO A 591 11.71 2.49 -28.48
N ASP A 592 10.72 2.17 -29.30
CA ASP A 592 9.70 3.08 -29.85
C ASP A 592 8.26 2.59 -29.57
N ALA A 593 8.12 1.34 -29.10
CA ALA A 593 6.84 0.74 -28.72
C ALA A 593 6.88 0.10 -27.32
N ALA A 594 5.72 0.12 -26.65
CA ALA A 594 5.52 -0.57 -25.38
C ALA A 594 4.97 -1.98 -25.62
N SER A 595 5.54 -2.97 -24.94
CA SER A 595 5.12 -4.37 -25.05
C SER A 595 3.74 -4.61 -24.45
N ILE A 596 2.95 -5.45 -25.13
CA ILE A 596 1.62 -5.87 -24.71
C ILE A 596 1.54 -7.39 -24.66
N GLY A 597 0.90 -7.94 -23.62
CA GLY A 597 0.50 -9.34 -23.55
C GLY A 597 -1.00 -9.44 -23.26
N ILE A 598 -1.79 -9.88 -24.24
CA ILE A 598 -3.22 -10.15 -24.08
C ILE A 598 -3.43 -11.65 -23.93
N ARG A 599 -3.91 -12.06 -22.76
CA ARG A 599 -4.28 -13.44 -22.47
C ARG A 599 -5.62 -13.77 -23.12
N PHE A 600 -5.68 -14.94 -23.76
CA PHE A 600 -6.90 -15.43 -24.37
C PHE A 600 -7.23 -16.89 -24.02
N GLU A 601 -8.52 -17.20 -24.01
CA GLU A 601 -9.06 -18.57 -24.00
C GLU A 601 -10.04 -18.73 -25.15
N THR A 602 -10.15 -19.95 -25.70
CA THR A 602 -11.06 -20.25 -26.81
C THR A 602 -11.88 -21.53 -26.64
N ILE A 603 -13.00 -21.59 -27.35
CA ILE A 603 -13.88 -22.76 -27.52
C ILE A 603 -14.08 -23.09 -29.00
N GLY A 604 -14.52 -24.32 -29.32
CA GLY A 604 -14.95 -24.73 -30.66
C GLY A 604 -16.06 -23.83 -31.23
N THR A 605 -16.03 -23.56 -32.53
CA THR A 605 -17.04 -22.78 -33.24
C THR A 605 -17.02 -23.08 -34.74
N THR A 606 -18.03 -22.64 -35.49
CA THR A 606 -18.08 -22.74 -36.96
C THR A 606 -18.27 -21.37 -37.61
N ILE A 607 -17.52 -21.05 -38.67
CA ILE A 607 -17.74 -19.84 -39.48
C ILE A 607 -18.67 -20.19 -40.64
N VAL A 608 -19.90 -19.66 -40.62
CA VAL A 608 -20.98 -20.09 -41.54
C VAL A 608 -21.18 -19.16 -42.75
N GLY A 609 -20.46 -18.05 -42.81
CA GLY A 609 -20.55 -17.07 -43.90
C GLY A 609 -19.88 -15.74 -43.56
N ILE A 610 -20.16 -14.74 -44.40
CA ILE A 610 -19.76 -13.34 -44.21
C ILE A 610 -21.02 -12.50 -43.98
N GLN A 611 -20.95 -11.51 -43.08
CA GLN A 611 -21.98 -10.47 -42.91
C GLN A 611 -21.73 -9.25 -43.81
#